data_AF-A0A4T2BUZ2-F1
#
_entry.id   AF-A0A4T2BUZ2-F1
#
_cell.length_a   1.000
_cell.length_b   1.000
_cell.length_c   1.000
_cell.angle_alpha   90.00
_cell.angle_beta   90.00
_cell.angle_gamma   90.00
#
_symmetry.space_group_name_H-M   'P 1'
#
loop_
_entity.id
_entity.type
_entity.pdbx_description
1 polymer ?
#
loop_
_entity_poly.entity_id
_entity_poly.type
_entity_poly.pdbx_seq_one_letter_code
_entity_poly.pdbx_strand_id
1 'polypeptide(L)'
;MTSRTPRSLTAPRRTALALAAAVVAVSVLALAPTATAASLPGAAVATVRTDASALPTAGLNYVALGDSYSSGLGIEPETTSLPGCGQAQQNFPHQVAATLGLNLTDVTCSGAQSKNVVSDAQVVTDPATSTSYAVPAQIGALSASTDVVTITVGGNDSLTFASVAQGCAAASADKGPLLFPPAAVPNATACAPVYSKLIGSIAGSLASTIADTYKTIRSAAPNAKIFVLGYPSIAPDAANTPATPTACFTDITHPNSFPFGITDTVFLHQVETALNTVTATAAAAAGFTFVPVFENSLAHTACATVDPYVNGVTVDLVTKVIAPTSLHPNPAGVAYMAGLLEPLIAAAFPAVVAPVLTPDPVLSPDPVLSPNPVQSGAATVAATSGLAATGLSETFLVGGGVLALLLMVAGAGTVYLQHRRRSDTPND
;
A
#
# COMPACT_ATOMS: atom_id res chain seq x y z
N MET A 1 61.29 -45.30 -37.73
CA MET A 1 61.76 -46.08 -36.55
C MET A 1 61.46 -45.24 -35.32
N THR A 2 60.81 -45.71 -34.26
CA THR A 2 60.24 -47.03 -33.90
C THR A 2 58.86 -46.86 -33.25
N SER A 3 58.06 -47.93 -33.21
CA SER A 3 56.67 -47.90 -32.69
C SER A 3 56.57 -48.29 -31.21
N ARG A 4 55.50 -47.85 -30.54
CA ARG A 4 54.52 -48.76 -29.89
C ARG A 4 53.21 -48.06 -29.51
N THR A 5 52.22 -48.87 -29.16
CA THR A 5 50.76 -48.59 -29.14
C THR A 5 50.23 -48.03 -27.81
N PRO A 6 49.02 -47.44 -27.78
CA PRO A 6 48.50 -46.71 -26.62
C PRO A 6 47.94 -47.61 -25.52
N ARG A 7 47.75 -47.03 -24.32
CA ARG A 7 47.17 -47.71 -23.16
C ARG A 7 45.77 -47.17 -22.85
N SER A 8 44.74 -47.99 -23.06
CA SER A 8 43.35 -47.68 -22.70
C SER A 8 43.14 -47.75 -21.19
N LEU A 9 42.38 -46.81 -20.63
CA LEU A 9 41.84 -46.86 -19.27
C LEU A 9 40.37 -46.44 -19.26
N THR A 10 39.52 -47.44 -19.49
CA THR A 10 38.16 -47.65 -18.95
C THR A 10 37.48 -46.47 -18.23
N ALA A 11 36.35 -46.01 -18.78
CA ALA A 11 35.42 -45.13 -18.08
C ALA A 11 34.71 -45.85 -16.90
N PRO A 12 34.38 -45.14 -15.81
CA PRO A 12 33.53 -45.67 -14.74
C PRO A 12 32.08 -45.85 -15.21
N ARG A 13 31.37 -46.83 -14.62
CA ARG A 13 30.00 -47.20 -15.01
C ARG A 13 28.96 -46.20 -14.50
N ARG A 14 27.91 -45.98 -15.30
CA ARG A 14 26.67 -45.31 -14.85
C ARG A 14 26.00 -46.15 -13.75
N THR A 15 25.84 -45.59 -12.55
CA THR A 15 24.95 -46.12 -11.51
C THR A 15 23.72 -45.23 -11.41
N ALA A 16 22.63 -45.62 -12.06
CA ALA A 16 21.35 -44.93 -11.92
C ALA A 16 20.69 -45.33 -10.59
N LEU A 17 20.60 -44.40 -9.64
CA LEU A 17 19.73 -44.55 -8.47
C LEU A 17 18.30 -44.20 -8.87
N ALA A 18 17.50 -45.23 -9.16
CA ALA A 18 16.05 -45.07 -9.25
C ALA A 18 15.47 -45.03 -7.83
N LEU A 19 15.14 -43.83 -7.32
CA LEU A 19 14.27 -43.72 -6.15
C LEU A 19 12.85 -44.08 -6.59
N ALA A 20 12.34 -45.20 -6.07
CA ALA A 20 10.98 -45.64 -6.36
C ALA A 20 9.96 -44.76 -5.60
N ALA A 21 9.06 -44.12 -6.33
CA ALA A 21 7.93 -43.42 -5.74
C ALA A 21 6.92 -44.44 -5.17
N ALA A 22 6.88 -44.58 -3.85
CA ALA A 22 5.96 -45.48 -3.16
C ALA A 22 4.54 -44.87 -3.12
N VAL A 23 3.75 -45.09 -4.16
CA VAL A 23 2.33 -44.69 -4.21
C VAL A 23 1.53 -45.60 -3.28
N VAL A 24 1.27 -45.14 -2.05
CA VAL A 24 0.40 -45.83 -1.09
C VAL A 24 -1.06 -45.58 -1.43
N ALA A 25 -1.60 -46.36 -2.37
CA ALA A 25 -3.02 -46.37 -2.70
C ALA A 25 -3.81 -47.07 -1.58
N VAL A 26 -4.38 -46.30 -0.65
CA VAL A 26 -5.25 -46.84 0.41
C VAL A 26 -6.62 -47.19 -0.17
N SER A 27 -6.78 -48.44 -0.61
CA SER A 27 -8.06 -48.98 -1.05
C SER A 27 -9.00 -49.22 0.15
N VAL A 28 -9.87 -48.25 0.45
CA VAL A 28 -10.90 -48.41 1.49
C VAL A 28 -11.97 -49.39 0.98
N LEU A 29 -11.90 -50.64 1.46
CA LEU A 29 -12.87 -51.68 1.13
C LEU A 29 -14.19 -51.44 1.86
N ALA A 30 -15.24 -51.08 1.12
CA ALA A 30 -16.56 -50.79 1.68
C ALA A 30 -17.28 -52.07 2.13
N LEU A 31 -17.13 -52.43 3.42
CA LEU A 31 -18.03 -53.40 4.07
C LEU A 31 -19.35 -52.69 4.41
N ALA A 32 -20.44 -53.13 3.81
CA ALA A 32 -21.78 -52.65 4.13
C ALA A 32 -22.39 -53.42 5.32
N PRO A 33 -22.66 -52.78 6.47
CA PRO A 33 -23.44 -53.40 7.53
C PRO A 33 -24.93 -53.31 7.21
N THR A 34 -25.61 -54.45 7.12
CA THR A 34 -27.08 -54.52 6.96
C THR A 34 -27.77 -54.16 8.28
N ALA A 35 -27.82 -52.88 8.62
CA ALA A 35 -28.52 -52.37 9.79
C ALA A 35 -30.05 -52.37 9.55
N THR A 36 -30.79 -53.10 10.38
CA THR A 36 -32.26 -53.10 10.38
C THR A 36 -32.79 -51.73 10.81
N ALA A 37 -33.65 -51.11 10.01
CA ALA A 37 -34.18 -49.78 10.28
C ALA A 37 -35.12 -49.77 11.51
N ALA A 38 -34.70 -49.12 12.59
CA ALA A 38 -35.57 -48.69 13.67
C ALA A 38 -35.98 -47.22 13.42
N SER A 39 -37.26 -46.97 13.13
CA SER A 39 -37.76 -45.65 12.78
C SER A 39 -37.92 -44.74 14.01
N LEU A 40 -36.92 -43.90 14.25
CA LEU A 40 -37.04 -42.75 15.16
C LEU A 40 -37.74 -41.58 14.43
N PRO A 41 -38.58 -40.78 15.13
CA PRO A 41 -39.19 -39.60 14.53
C PRO A 41 -38.11 -38.57 14.16
N GLY A 42 -38.19 -38.02 12.96
CA GLY A 42 -37.17 -37.13 12.42
C GLY A 42 -37.08 -35.81 13.20
N ALA A 43 -36.00 -35.65 13.98
CA ALA A 43 -35.58 -34.34 14.44
C ALA A 43 -35.23 -33.49 13.22
N ALA A 44 -35.97 -32.41 12.99
CA ALA A 44 -35.67 -31.47 11.92
C ALA A 44 -34.34 -30.77 12.25
N VAL A 45 -33.25 -31.24 11.65
CA VAL A 45 -31.96 -30.55 11.69
C VAL A 45 -32.13 -29.26 10.92
N ALA A 46 -32.42 -28.17 11.64
CA ALA A 46 -32.43 -26.83 11.09
C ALA A 46 -31.02 -26.51 10.60
N THR A 47 -30.79 -26.68 9.31
CA THR A 47 -29.56 -26.25 8.64
C THR A 47 -29.48 -24.74 8.74
N VAL A 48 -28.80 -24.24 9.77
CA VAL A 48 -28.47 -22.83 9.91
C VAL A 48 -27.66 -22.45 8.67
N ARG A 49 -28.30 -21.74 7.73
CA ARG A 49 -27.59 -21.00 6.71
C ARG A 49 -26.77 -19.93 7.43
N THR A 50 -25.51 -20.23 7.66
CA THR A 50 -24.48 -19.19 7.73
C THR A 50 -24.40 -18.57 6.35
N ASP A 51 -25.29 -17.61 6.08
CA ASP A 51 -25.12 -16.72 4.95
C ASP A 51 -23.75 -16.06 5.14
N ALA A 52 -22.83 -16.39 4.25
CA ALA A 52 -21.45 -15.92 4.33
C ALA A 52 -21.49 -14.40 4.33
N SER A 53 -21.11 -13.79 5.45
CA SER A 53 -21.16 -12.33 5.61
C SER A 53 -20.27 -11.72 4.54
N ALA A 54 -20.88 -11.06 3.55
CA ALA A 54 -20.15 -10.34 2.54
C ALA A 54 -19.15 -9.39 3.23
N LEU A 55 -17.91 -9.37 2.73
CA LEU A 55 -16.89 -8.49 3.30
C LEU A 55 -17.44 -7.05 3.26
N PRO A 56 -17.26 -6.24 4.33
CA PRO A 56 -17.72 -4.85 4.33
C PRO A 56 -17.16 -3.99 3.19
N THR A 57 -16.05 -4.42 2.62
CA THR A 57 -15.35 -3.86 1.46
C THR A 57 -15.82 -4.42 0.10
N ALA A 58 -16.67 -5.45 0.07
CA ALA A 58 -17.04 -6.14 -1.16
C ALA A 58 -17.76 -5.23 -2.15
N GLY A 59 -17.21 -5.10 -3.35
CA GLY A 59 -17.76 -4.27 -4.43
C GLY A 59 -17.47 -2.77 -4.32
N LEU A 60 -16.71 -2.31 -3.32
CA LEU A 60 -16.21 -0.92 -3.27
C LEU A 60 -15.26 -0.66 -4.44
N ASN A 61 -15.34 0.53 -5.02
CA ASN A 61 -14.53 0.93 -6.18
C ASN A 61 -13.13 1.34 -5.74
N TYR A 62 -12.14 0.54 -6.11
CA TYR A 62 -10.74 0.73 -5.76
C TYR A 62 -9.95 1.14 -7.00
N VAL A 63 -9.33 2.33 -6.96
CA VAL A 63 -8.40 2.78 -8.01
C VAL A 63 -6.97 2.71 -7.51
N ALA A 64 -6.12 1.94 -8.19
CA ALA A 64 -4.69 1.92 -7.91
C ALA A 64 -3.96 2.89 -8.84
N LEU A 65 -3.25 3.84 -8.23
CA LEU A 65 -2.36 4.79 -8.88
C LEU A 65 -0.90 4.45 -8.53
N GLY A 66 0.02 5.00 -9.30
CA GLY A 66 1.43 5.08 -8.92
C GLY A 66 2.41 4.50 -9.93
N ASP A 67 3.63 4.31 -9.44
CA ASP A 67 4.79 3.91 -10.22
C ASP A 67 5.03 2.38 -10.25
N SER A 68 6.25 1.97 -10.58
CA SER A 68 6.69 0.57 -10.70
C SER A 68 6.55 -0.26 -9.42
N TYR A 69 6.51 0.38 -8.25
CA TYR A 69 6.32 -0.31 -6.98
C TYR A 69 4.85 -0.70 -6.76
N SER A 70 3.90 0.12 -7.23
CA SER A 70 2.48 -0.27 -7.29
C SER A 70 2.18 -1.18 -8.48
N SER A 71 2.86 -1.00 -9.63
CA SER A 71 2.66 -1.87 -10.79
C SER A 71 3.16 -3.29 -10.56
N GLY A 72 4.14 -3.49 -9.67
CA GLY A 72 4.77 -4.79 -9.42
C GLY A 72 5.75 -5.19 -10.53
N LEU A 73 6.55 -4.23 -11.01
CA LEU A 73 7.49 -4.42 -12.13
C LEU A 73 8.39 -5.65 -11.93
N GLY A 74 8.28 -6.62 -12.85
CA GLY A 74 9.07 -7.86 -12.81
C GLY A 74 8.44 -9.04 -12.07
N ILE A 75 7.22 -8.89 -11.55
CA ILE A 75 6.43 -10.00 -11.04
C ILE A 75 5.61 -10.59 -12.20
N GLU A 76 5.84 -11.86 -12.51
CA GLU A 76 5.13 -12.57 -13.59
C GLU A 76 3.90 -13.33 -13.05
N PRO A 77 2.81 -13.46 -13.83
CA PRO A 77 2.64 -12.93 -15.19
C PRO A 77 2.25 -11.44 -15.21
N GLU A 78 2.78 -10.69 -16.18
CA GLU A 78 2.27 -9.35 -16.50
C GLU A 78 0.81 -9.37 -17.03
N THR A 79 0.11 -8.25 -16.87
CA THR A 79 -1.23 -7.99 -17.39
C THR A 79 -1.19 -7.55 -18.86
N THR A 80 -2.31 -7.72 -19.57
CA THR A 80 -2.47 -7.19 -20.94
C THR A 80 -3.30 -5.89 -20.99
N SER A 81 -3.66 -5.33 -19.83
CA SER A 81 -4.46 -4.09 -19.69
C SER A 81 -3.66 -2.85 -20.06
N LEU A 82 -2.40 -2.77 -19.62
CA LEU A 82 -1.48 -1.66 -19.90
C LEU A 82 -0.12 -2.19 -20.38
N PRO A 83 0.01 -2.63 -21.65
CA PRO A 83 1.26 -3.15 -22.20
C PRO A 83 2.41 -2.16 -22.07
N GLY A 84 3.56 -2.63 -21.58
CA GLY A 84 4.75 -1.81 -21.33
C GLY A 84 4.72 -1.00 -20.03
N CYS A 85 3.64 -1.03 -19.25
CA CYS A 85 3.63 -0.46 -17.89
C CYS A 85 4.28 -1.35 -16.83
N GLY A 86 4.64 -2.61 -17.12
CA GLY A 86 5.16 -3.51 -16.10
C GLY A 86 4.16 -3.81 -14.99
N GLN A 87 2.87 -3.93 -15.34
CA GLN A 87 1.76 -4.12 -14.41
C GLN A 87 1.51 -5.62 -14.22
N ALA A 88 1.85 -6.18 -13.05
CA ALA A 88 1.74 -7.60 -12.75
C ALA A 88 0.33 -8.01 -12.29
N GLN A 89 -0.13 -9.20 -12.71
CA GLN A 89 -1.40 -9.79 -12.24
C GLN A 89 -1.39 -10.16 -10.75
N GLN A 90 -0.22 -10.07 -10.09
CA GLN A 90 0.01 -10.34 -8.68
C GLN A 90 0.70 -9.16 -7.97
N ASN A 91 0.55 -7.94 -8.48
CA ASN A 91 0.97 -6.73 -7.76
C ASN A 91 0.14 -6.51 -6.47
N PHE A 92 0.58 -5.61 -5.59
CA PHE A 92 -0.12 -5.43 -4.31
C PHE A 92 -1.58 -4.96 -4.49
N PRO A 93 -1.93 -4.10 -5.48
CA PRO A 93 -3.32 -3.81 -5.80
C PRO A 93 -4.18 -5.04 -6.11
N HIS A 94 -3.71 -5.94 -6.98
CA HIS A 94 -4.44 -7.15 -7.34
C HIS A 94 -4.61 -8.10 -6.14
N GLN A 95 -3.59 -8.26 -5.30
CA GLN A 95 -3.66 -9.06 -4.08
C GLN A 95 -4.69 -8.48 -3.08
N VAL A 96 -4.56 -7.19 -2.74
CA VAL A 96 -5.47 -6.48 -1.82
C VAL A 96 -6.91 -6.52 -2.31
N ALA A 97 -7.13 -6.36 -3.62
CA ALA A 97 -8.46 -6.41 -4.22
C ALA A 97 -9.08 -7.82 -4.12
N ALA A 98 -8.28 -8.88 -4.34
CA ALA A 98 -8.73 -10.26 -4.18
C ALA A 98 -9.08 -10.60 -2.72
N THR A 99 -8.24 -10.21 -1.75
CA THR A 99 -8.47 -10.47 -0.31
C THR A 99 -9.71 -9.73 0.21
N LEU A 100 -9.91 -8.48 -0.20
CA LEU A 100 -10.98 -7.61 0.32
C LEU A 100 -12.25 -7.57 -0.55
N GLY A 101 -12.26 -8.23 -1.71
CA GLY A 101 -13.39 -8.25 -2.65
C GLY A 101 -13.65 -6.91 -3.35
N LEU A 102 -12.62 -6.08 -3.52
CA LEU A 102 -12.73 -4.73 -4.11
C LEU A 102 -12.88 -4.81 -5.64
N ASN A 103 -13.60 -3.84 -6.21
CA ASN A 103 -13.68 -3.64 -7.66
C ASN A 103 -12.47 -2.81 -8.11
N LEU A 104 -11.38 -3.48 -8.52
CA LEU A 104 -10.11 -2.84 -8.88
C LEU A 104 -10.10 -2.25 -10.30
N THR A 105 -9.72 -0.98 -10.39
CA THR A 105 -9.23 -0.31 -11.60
C THR A 105 -7.74 0.02 -11.39
N ASP A 106 -6.86 -0.79 -11.96
CA ASP A 106 -5.41 -0.63 -11.84
C ASP A 106 -4.85 0.19 -13.02
N VAL A 107 -4.40 1.40 -12.73
CA VAL A 107 -3.74 2.31 -13.69
C VAL A 107 -2.30 2.63 -13.29
N THR A 108 -1.70 1.80 -12.44
CA THR A 108 -0.28 1.87 -12.08
C THR A 108 0.62 1.68 -13.30
N CYS A 109 1.76 2.37 -13.35
CA CYS A 109 2.67 2.27 -14.49
C CYS A 109 4.13 2.50 -14.11
N SER A 110 5.00 1.58 -14.52
CA SER A 110 6.44 1.65 -14.32
C SER A 110 7.04 2.95 -14.84
N GLY A 111 7.90 3.60 -14.06
CA GLY A 111 8.52 4.87 -14.40
C GLY A 111 7.61 6.12 -14.30
N ALA A 112 6.35 5.98 -13.87
CA ALA A 112 5.46 7.12 -13.66
C ALA A 112 6.04 8.13 -12.66
N GLN A 113 5.94 9.41 -13.02
CA GLN A 113 6.23 10.56 -12.15
C GLN A 113 4.93 11.20 -11.68
N SER A 114 4.99 12.12 -10.71
CA SER A 114 3.83 12.88 -10.22
C SER A 114 3.01 13.51 -11.35
N LYS A 115 3.69 14.07 -12.37
CA LYS A 115 3.05 14.63 -13.57
C LYS A 115 2.24 13.59 -14.38
N ASN A 116 2.68 12.33 -14.42
CA ASN A 116 1.95 11.24 -15.09
C ASN A 116 0.77 10.74 -14.28
N VAL A 117 0.75 11.00 -12.97
CA VAL A 117 -0.47 10.84 -12.17
C VAL A 117 -1.48 11.93 -12.55
N VAL A 118 -1.09 13.21 -12.60
CA VAL A 118 -2.06 14.34 -12.61
C VAL A 118 -2.35 15.03 -13.95
N SER A 119 -1.48 14.97 -14.96
CA SER A 119 -1.62 15.80 -16.18
C SER A 119 -1.12 15.16 -17.46
N ASP A 120 0.01 14.47 -17.42
CA ASP A 120 0.78 14.07 -18.59
C ASP A 120 0.48 12.62 -18.98
N ALA A 121 0.10 12.38 -20.22
CA ALA A 121 0.16 11.03 -20.77
C ALA A 121 1.61 10.49 -20.71
N GLN A 122 1.78 9.25 -20.26
CA GLN A 122 3.06 8.57 -20.24
C GLN A 122 3.26 7.81 -21.56
N VAL A 123 4.44 7.94 -22.16
CA VAL A 123 4.83 7.07 -23.28
C VAL A 123 5.64 5.91 -22.71
N VAL A 124 5.10 4.70 -22.83
CA VAL A 124 5.79 3.45 -22.50
C VAL A 124 6.12 2.68 -23.78
N THR A 125 6.99 1.67 -23.70
CA THR A 125 7.23 0.74 -24.79
C THR A 125 7.23 -0.68 -24.23
N ASP A 126 6.39 -1.53 -24.82
CA ASP A 126 6.34 -2.94 -24.49
C ASP A 126 7.64 -3.63 -24.94
N PRO A 127 8.43 -4.23 -24.03
CA PRO A 127 9.68 -4.90 -24.39
C PRO A 127 9.47 -6.16 -25.24
N ALA A 128 8.30 -6.81 -25.18
CA ALA A 128 8.01 -8.03 -25.93
C ALA A 128 7.69 -7.77 -27.40
N THR A 129 6.99 -6.67 -27.73
CA THR A 129 6.65 -6.30 -29.12
C THR A 129 7.45 -5.12 -29.67
N SER A 130 8.20 -4.39 -28.83
CA SER A 130 8.79 -3.08 -29.17
C SER A 130 7.77 -2.00 -29.58
N THR A 131 6.49 -2.17 -29.22
CA THR A 131 5.43 -1.20 -29.53
C THR A 131 5.37 -0.11 -28.46
N SER A 132 5.36 1.16 -28.86
CA SER A 132 5.16 2.28 -27.94
C SER A 132 3.69 2.62 -27.77
N TYR A 133 3.26 2.84 -26.52
CA TYR A 133 1.88 3.17 -26.14
C TYR A 133 1.82 4.50 -25.39
N ALA A 134 0.76 5.28 -25.62
CA ALA A 134 0.45 6.48 -24.86
C ALA A 134 -0.61 6.15 -23.79
N VAL A 135 -0.16 6.02 -22.54
CA VAL A 135 -1.00 5.75 -21.38
C VAL A 135 -1.53 7.10 -20.85
N PRO A 136 -2.85 7.29 -20.69
CA PRO A 136 -3.40 8.53 -20.16
C PRO A 136 -2.92 8.86 -18.74
N ALA A 137 -3.05 10.13 -18.31
CA ALA A 137 -2.75 10.52 -16.94
C ALA A 137 -3.67 9.77 -15.95
N GLN A 138 -3.09 9.16 -14.92
CA GLN A 138 -3.76 8.16 -14.08
C GLN A 138 -4.98 8.70 -13.32
N ILE A 139 -4.99 10.01 -13.01
CA ILE A 139 -6.13 10.73 -12.40
C ILE A 139 -7.44 10.57 -13.18
N GLY A 140 -7.38 10.25 -14.48
CA GLY A 140 -8.57 9.97 -15.30
C GLY A 140 -9.39 8.75 -14.88
N ALA A 141 -8.84 7.87 -14.02
CA ALA A 141 -9.56 6.75 -13.41
C ALA A 141 -10.34 7.12 -12.13
N LEU A 142 -10.10 8.31 -11.56
CA LEU A 142 -10.74 8.76 -10.31
C LEU A 142 -12.10 9.42 -10.56
N SER A 143 -13.02 9.25 -9.62
CA SER A 143 -14.29 10.00 -9.60
C SER A 143 -14.86 10.15 -8.19
N ALA A 144 -15.98 10.86 -8.08
CA ALA A 144 -16.75 10.97 -6.84
C ALA A 144 -17.36 9.64 -6.35
N SER A 145 -17.37 8.57 -7.16
CA SER A 145 -17.76 7.21 -6.74
C SER A 145 -16.56 6.28 -6.52
N THR A 146 -15.32 6.80 -6.49
CA THR A 146 -14.17 6.03 -6.02
C THR A 146 -14.18 5.97 -4.50
N ASP A 147 -14.13 4.76 -3.95
CA ASP A 147 -14.20 4.49 -2.51
C ASP A 147 -12.80 4.34 -1.89
N VAL A 148 -11.89 3.65 -2.59
CA VAL A 148 -10.50 3.38 -2.17
C VAL A 148 -9.53 3.90 -3.22
N VAL A 149 -8.44 4.54 -2.80
CA VAL A 149 -7.29 4.86 -3.66
C VAL A 149 -5.99 4.44 -2.99
N THR A 150 -5.05 3.85 -3.74
CA THR A 150 -3.67 3.63 -3.30
C THR A 150 -2.68 4.35 -4.21
N ILE A 151 -1.52 4.77 -3.68
CA ILE A 151 -0.46 5.39 -4.48
C ILE A 151 0.96 5.18 -3.91
N THR A 152 1.91 4.85 -4.79
CA THR A 152 3.36 5.15 -4.66
C THR A 152 3.73 6.18 -5.71
N VAL A 153 4.43 7.26 -5.34
CA VAL A 153 4.89 8.28 -6.28
C VAL A 153 6.04 9.10 -5.68
N GLY A 154 6.90 9.66 -6.53
CA GLY A 154 8.02 10.53 -6.14
C GLY A 154 9.41 9.92 -6.38
N GLY A 155 9.55 8.58 -6.41
CA GLY A 155 10.83 7.90 -6.66
C GLY A 155 11.41 8.09 -8.07
N ASN A 156 10.59 8.56 -9.03
CA ASN A 156 10.98 8.90 -10.39
C ASN A 156 11.16 10.41 -10.63
N ASP A 157 10.81 11.24 -9.66
CA ASP A 157 10.71 12.69 -9.81
C ASP A 157 12.04 13.39 -9.45
N SER A 158 12.40 14.45 -10.20
CA SER A 158 13.63 15.24 -10.06
C SER A 158 14.96 14.50 -10.36
N LEU A 159 15.19 13.31 -9.81
CA LEU A 159 16.24 12.36 -10.19
C LEU A 159 15.71 10.94 -9.99
N THR A 160 15.60 10.13 -11.04
CA THR A 160 15.10 8.75 -10.89
C THR A 160 16.06 7.92 -10.03
N PHE A 161 15.52 7.17 -9.06
CA PHE A 161 16.30 6.21 -8.26
C PHE A 161 17.08 5.24 -9.15
N ALA A 162 16.53 4.84 -10.30
CA ALA A 162 17.22 4.01 -11.30
C ALA A 162 18.52 4.65 -11.84
N SER A 163 18.53 5.95 -12.13
CA SER A 163 19.75 6.66 -12.58
C SER A 163 20.81 6.74 -11.49
N VAL A 164 20.37 6.84 -10.22
CA VAL A 164 21.26 6.85 -9.05
C VAL A 164 21.84 5.45 -8.82
N ALA A 165 21.01 4.41 -8.85
CA ALA A 165 21.44 3.02 -8.77
C ALA A 165 22.46 2.65 -9.87
N GLN A 166 22.22 3.12 -11.10
CA GLN A 166 23.16 2.93 -12.21
C GLN A 166 24.48 3.65 -11.98
N GLY A 167 24.43 4.93 -11.61
CA GLY A 167 25.63 5.76 -11.48
C GLY A 167 26.53 5.37 -10.30
N CYS A 168 25.91 4.91 -9.21
CA CYS A 168 26.57 4.76 -7.91
C CYS A 168 27.03 3.32 -7.60
N ALA A 169 26.95 2.41 -8.57
CA ALA A 169 27.59 1.10 -8.48
C ALA A 169 29.13 1.24 -8.38
N ALA A 170 29.73 0.70 -7.32
CA ALA A 170 31.15 0.78 -7.00
C ALA A 170 31.90 -0.52 -7.34
N ALA A 171 33.18 -0.38 -7.67
CA ALA A 171 34.08 -1.51 -7.94
C ALA A 171 34.58 -2.23 -6.67
N SER A 172 34.44 -1.59 -5.51
CA SER A 172 34.80 -2.16 -4.21
C SER A 172 34.05 -1.45 -3.07
N ALA A 173 33.82 -2.18 -1.98
CA ALA A 173 33.06 -1.70 -0.82
C ALA A 173 33.67 -0.46 -0.13
N ASP A 174 35.01 -0.32 -0.14
CA ASP A 174 35.74 0.64 0.69
C ASP A 174 36.57 1.68 -0.09
N LYS A 175 36.88 1.43 -1.38
CA LYS A 175 37.77 2.29 -2.18
C LYS A 175 37.18 2.77 -3.51
N GLY A 176 36.01 2.27 -3.93
CA GLY A 176 35.53 2.49 -5.30
C GLY A 176 36.50 1.91 -6.34
N PRO A 177 36.70 2.57 -7.51
CA PRO A 177 35.96 3.73 -8.00
C PRO A 177 34.49 3.39 -8.28
N LEU A 178 33.68 4.39 -8.63
CA LEU A 178 32.39 4.12 -9.28
C LEU A 178 32.61 3.53 -10.68
N LEU A 179 31.74 2.59 -11.08
CA LEU A 179 31.83 1.85 -12.35
C LEU A 179 31.20 2.61 -13.52
N PHE A 180 30.15 3.40 -13.25
CA PHE A 180 29.41 4.19 -14.24
C PHE A 180 29.18 5.64 -13.75
N PRO A 181 30.22 6.34 -13.25
CA PRO A 181 30.06 7.58 -12.47
C PRO A 181 29.19 8.64 -13.18
N PRO A 182 28.19 9.23 -12.51
CA PRO A 182 27.43 10.35 -13.06
C PRO A 182 28.34 11.49 -13.49
N ALA A 183 27.96 12.21 -14.54
CA ALA A 183 28.74 13.33 -15.09
C ALA A 183 29.04 14.46 -14.07
N ALA A 184 28.32 14.52 -12.95
CA ALA A 184 28.59 15.43 -11.83
C ALA A 184 29.76 15.00 -10.92
N VAL A 185 30.17 13.71 -10.96
CA VAL A 185 31.19 13.10 -10.11
C VAL A 185 32.10 12.12 -10.90
N PRO A 186 32.65 12.51 -12.07
CA PRO A 186 33.16 11.58 -13.10
C PRO A 186 34.38 10.73 -12.71
N ASN A 187 35.07 11.04 -11.59
CA ASN A 187 36.23 10.30 -11.09
C ASN A 187 36.07 9.94 -9.60
N ALA A 188 34.84 9.89 -9.07
CA ALA A 188 34.61 9.67 -7.64
C ALA A 188 34.67 8.20 -7.23
N THR A 189 34.97 7.99 -5.94
CA THR A 189 34.93 6.68 -5.27
C THR A 189 33.60 6.40 -4.56
N ALA A 190 32.75 7.42 -4.41
CA ALA A 190 31.42 7.37 -3.82
C ALA A 190 30.53 8.49 -4.40
N CYS A 191 29.22 8.31 -4.37
CA CYS A 191 28.20 9.20 -4.91
C CYS A 191 27.71 10.29 -3.94
N ALA A 192 28.33 10.44 -2.76
CA ALA A 192 27.92 11.38 -1.71
C ALA A 192 27.43 12.79 -2.17
N PRO A 193 28.08 13.48 -3.15
CA PRO A 193 27.58 14.77 -3.65
C PRO A 193 26.25 14.68 -4.43
N VAL A 194 26.03 13.58 -5.14
CA VAL A 194 24.79 13.30 -5.90
C VAL A 194 23.64 13.05 -4.94
N TYR A 195 23.85 12.18 -3.94
CA TYR A 195 22.87 11.92 -2.88
C TYR A 195 22.55 13.17 -2.06
N SER A 196 23.56 13.97 -1.67
CA SER A 196 23.34 15.23 -0.95
C SER A 196 22.47 16.22 -1.74
N LYS A 197 22.69 16.31 -3.06
CA LYS A 197 21.84 17.12 -3.95
C LYS A 197 20.41 16.56 -4.04
N LEU A 198 20.26 15.24 -4.10
CA LEU A 198 18.95 14.58 -4.15
C LEU A 198 18.15 14.80 -2.85
N ILE A 199 18.76 14.65 -1.67
CA ILE A 199 18.13 14.95 -0.38
C ILE A 199 17.60 16.40 -0.34
N GLY A 200 18.40 17.37 -0.83
CA GLY A 200 17.96 18.76 -0.96
C GLY A 200 16.82 18.97 -1.97
N SER A 201 16.78 18.19 -3.06
CA SER A 201 15.69 18.22 -4.04
C SER A 201 14.40 17.59 -3.51
N ILE A 202 14.51 16.55 -2.68
CA ILE A 202 13.40 15.86 -2.01
C ILE A 202 12.73 16.80 -1.02
N ALA A 203 13.52 17.38 -0.10
CA ALA A 203 13.02 18.33 0.90
C ALA A 203 12.55 19.68 0.30
N GLY A 204 12.96 19.99 -0.93
CA GLY A 204 12.61 21.21 -1.66
C GLY A 204 11.46 21.02 -2.64
N SER A 205 11.79 20.91 -3.94
CA SER A 205 10.80 20.92 -5.03
C SER A 205 9.85 19.73 -4.98
N LEU A 206 10.35 18.53 -4.66
CA LEU A 206 9.52 17.32 -4.68
C LEU A 206 8.44 17.34 -3.59
N ALA A 207 8.74 17.88 -2.41
CA ALA A 207 7.75 18.04 -1.34
C ALA A 207 6.52 18.85 -1.79
N SER A 208 6.73 19.94 -2.54
CA SER A 208 5.65 20.69 -3.16
C SER A 208 4.91 19.88 -4.23
N THR A 209 5.64 19.20 -5.12
CA THR A 209 5.04 18.39 -6.20
C THR A 209 4.18 17.24 -5.66
N ILE A 210 4.60 16.55 -4.61
CA ILE A 210 3.83 15.48 -3.96
C ILE A 210 2.58 16.07 -3.27
N ALA A 211 2.71 17.20 -2.57
CA ALA A 211 1.58 17.86 -1.92
C ALA A 211 0.49 18.34 -2.91
N ASP A 212 0.87 18.98 -4.02
CA ASP A 212 -0.08 19.37 -5.08
C ASP A 212 -0.66 18.14 -5.81
N THR A 213 0.09 17.04 -5.92
CA THR A 213 -0.43 15.77 -6.44
C THR A 213 -1.55 15.22 -5.56
N TYR A 214 -1.33 15.13 -4.25
CA TYR A 214 -2.33 14.63 -3.30
C TYR A 214 -3.57 15.52 -3.22
N LYS A 215 -3.39 16.85 -3.25
CA LYS A 215 -4.49 17.83 -3.38
C LYS A 215 -5.32 17.64 -4.65
N THR A 216 -4.67 17.31 -5.77
CA THR A 216 -5.36 17.03 -7.05
C THR A 216 -6.13 15.70 -6.98
N ILE A 217 -5.53 14.64 -6.43
CA ILE A 217 -6.19 13.35 -6.18
C ILE A 217 -7.42 13.53 -5.28
N ARG A 218 -7.33 14.28 -4.18
CA ARG A 218 -8.48 14.58 -3.30
C ARG A 218 -9.59 15.36 -4.02
N SER A 219 -9.24 16.18 -5.01
CA SER A 219 -10.24 16.93 -5.80
C SER A 219 -10.96 16.04 -6.82
N ALA A 220 -10.29 15.02 -7.38
CA ALA A 220 -10.89 14.05 -8.30
C ALA A 220 -11.68 12.94 -7.57
N ALA A 221 -11.20 12.49 -6.41
CA ALA A 221 -11.83 11.48 -5.55
C ALA A 221 -12.18 12.08 -4.16
N PRO A 222 -13.17 13.00 -4.07
CA PRO A 222 -13.49 13.72 -2.83
C PRO A 222 -13.91 12.77 -1.69
N ASN A 223 -14.63 11.70 -2.00
CA ASN A 223 -15.19 10.77 -1.01
C ASN A 223 -14.23 9.65 -0.57
N ALA A 224 -13.15 9.40 -1.32
CA ALA A 224 -12.33 8.21 -1.15
C ALA A 224 -11.53 8.18 0.17
N LYS A 225 -11.32 6.96 0.69
CA LYS A 225 -10.23 6.64 1.61
C LYS A 225 -8.95 6.48 0.78
N ILE A 226 -7.96 7.31 1.05
CA ILE A 226 -6.75 7.40 0.23
C ILE A 226 -5.56 6.95 1.08
N PHE A 227 -4.84 5.94 0.57
CA PHE A 227 -3.72 5.28 1.21
C PHE A 227 -2.44 5.58 0.42
N VAL A 228 -1.50 6.27 1.04
CA VAL A 228 -0.19 6.58 0.47
C VAL A 228 0.81 5.58 1.02
N LEU A 229 1.45 4.80 0.16
CA LEU A 229 2.45 3.83 0.59
C LEU A 229 3.84 4.45 0.58
N GLY A 230 4.61 4.21 1.64
CA GLY A 230 6.06 4.31 1.58
C GLY A 230 6.65 3.25 0.64
N TYR A 231 7.90 3.45 0.24
CA TYR A 231 8.66 2.45 -0.50
C TYR A 231 9.31 1.46 0.49
N PRO A 232 9.43 0.16 0.19
CA PRO A 232 10.29 -0.75 0.95
C PRO A 232 11.74 -0.24 1.01
N SER A 233 12.42 -0.53 2.11
CA SER A 233 13.82 -0.13 2.29
C SER A 233 14.76 -0.91 1.37
N ILE A 234 15.55 -0.17 0.59
CA ILE A 234 16.54 -0.67 -0.36
C ILE A 234 17.90 -0.82 0.34
N ALA A 235 18.33 0.21 1.09
CA ALA A 235 19.56 0.20 1.88
C ALA A 235 19.27 0.18 3.40
N PRO A 236 19.97 -0.67 4.17
CA PRO A 236 19.72 -0.85 5.59
C PRO A 236 20.14 0.38 6.42
N ASP A 237 19.49 0.53 7.57
CA ASP A 237 19.93 1.49 8.59
C ASP A 237 21.18 0.98 9.34
N ALA A 238 21.66 1.76 10.32
CA ALA A 238 22.82 1.38 11.12
C ALA A 238 22.61 0.16 12.05
N ALA A 239 21.36 -0.26 12.31
CA ALA A 239 21.05 -1.42 13.14
C ALA A 239 20.92 -2.72 12.33
N ASN A 240 20.47 -2.61 11.07
CA ASN A 240 20.28 -3.73 10.15
C ASN A 240 21.47 -3.90 9.17
N THR A 241 22.41 -2.95 9.12
CA THR A 241 23.69 -3.12 8.41
C THR A 241 24.51 -4.26 9.03
N PRO A 242 25.04 -5.21 8.24
CA PRO A 242 25.89 -6.28 8.76
C PRO A 242 27.09 -5.78 9.58
N ALA A 243 27.37 -6.43 10.72
CA ALA A 243 28.43 -6.03 11.67
C ALA A 243 29.84 -5.95 11.06
N THR A 244 30.06 -6.56 9.89
CA THR A 244 31.15 -6.24 8.98
C THR A 244 30.54 -5.54 7.76
N PRO A 245 30.59 -4.21 7.63
CA PRO A 245 29.84 -3.49 6.60
C PRO A 245 30.18 -3.88 5.15
N THR A 246 31.39 -4.37 4.89
CA THR A 246 31.78 -4.91 3.57
C THR A 246 31.03 -6.18 3.18
N ALA A 247 30.38 -6.89 4.12
CA ALA A 247 29.54 -8.05 3.83
C ALA A 247 28.18 -7.67 3.21
N CYS A 248 27.82 -6.38 3.23
CA CYS A 248 26.68 -5.84 2.50
C CYS A 248 26.98 -5.70 1.00
N PHE A 249 28.26 -5.46 0.64
CA PHE A 249 28.67 -5.24 -0.74
C PHE A 249 28.81 -6.55 -1.52
N THR A 250 28.16 -6.63 -2.68
CA THR A 250 28.43 -7.64 -3.71
C THR A 250 28.54 -6.95 -5.06
N ASP A 251 29.53 -7.34 -5.87
CA ASP A 251 29.83 -6.66 -7.14
C ASP A 251 28.84 -7.02 -8.27
N ILE A 252 28.80 -6.17 -9.30
CA ILE A 252 27.87 -6.30 -10.44
C ILE A 252 28.05 -7.55 -11.31
N THR A 253 29.07 -8.38 -11.08
CA THR A 253 29.22 -9.65 -11.82
C THR A 253 28.35 -10.77 -11.27
N HIS A 254 27.73 -10.54 -10.10
CA HIS A 254 26.75 -11.42 -9.49
C HIS A 254 25.32 -10.93 -9.81
N PRO A 255 24.37 -11.83 -10.13
CA PRO A 255 22.96 -11.45 -10.20
C PRO A 255 22.44 -11.12 -8.80
N ASN A 256 21.45 -10.22 -8.70
CA ASN A 256 20.89 -9.73 -7.43
C ASN A 256 21.98 -9.18 -6.47
N SER A 257 22.93 -8.42 -7.02
CA SER A 257 24.02 -7.79 -6.27
C SER A 257 23.58 -6.56 -5.47
N PHE A 258 24.38 -6.15 -4.49
CA PHE A 258 24.26 -4.87 -3.81
C PHE A 258 25.59 -4.10 -3.99
N PRO A 259 25.79 -3.43 -5.15
CA PRO A 259 27.09 -2.92 -5.57
C PRO A 259 27.41 -1.54 -4.98
N PHE A 260 26.90 -1.20 -3.81
CA PHE A 260 27.05 0.13 -3.21
C PHE A 260 28.13 0.12 -2.13
N GLY A 261 29.03 1.12 -2.15
CA GLY A 261 30.08 1.25 -1.14
C GLY A 261 29.51 1.51 0.25
N ILE A 262 30.33 1.36 1.30
CA ILE A 262 29.93 1.62 2.69
C ILE A 262 29.36 3.05 2.84
N THR A 263 30.03 4.02 2.21
CA THR A 263 29.57 5.43 2.16
C THR A 263 28.23 5.55 1.44
N ASP A 264 28.09 4.91 0.28
CA ASP A 264 26.90 5.03 -0.56
C ASP A 264 25.67 4.36 0.05
N THR A 265 25.87 3.26 0.79
CA THR A 265 24.82 2.57 1.58
C THR A 265 24.17 3.52 2.59
N VAL A 266 24.99 4.26 3.34
CA VAL A 266 24.50 5.25 4.32
C VAL A 266 23.75 6.40 3.64
N PHE A 267 24.22 6.87 2.48
CA PHE A 267 23.56 7.94 1.76
C PHE A 267 22.26 7.48 1.05
N LEU A 268 22.19 6.26 0.52
CA LEU A 268 20.95 5.67 -0.01
C LEU A 268 19.87 5.67 1.07
N HIS A 269 20.19 5.12 2.24
CA HIS A 269 19.27 5.07 3.38
C HIS A 269 18.78 6.47 3.81
N GLN A 270 19.64 7.50 3.74
CA GLN A 270 19.26 8.89 4.00
C GLN A 270 18.33 9.48 2.92
N VAL A 271 18.54 9.14 1.65
CA VAL A 271 17.68 9.55 0.53
C VAL A 271 16.30 8.91 0.65
N GLU A 272 16.24 7.61 0.94
CA GLU A 272 15.00 6.88 1.20
C GLU A 272 14.25 7.46 2.41
N THR A 273 14.96 7.69 3.52
CA THR A 273 14.40 8.34 4.72
C THR A 273 13.83 9.72 4.41
N ALA A 274 14.51 10.53 3.60
CA ALA A 274 14.04 11.85 3.19
C ALA A 274 12.76 11.76 2.35
N LEU A 275 12.71 10.84 1.38
CA LEU A 275 11.52 10.63 0.54
C LEU A 275 10.34 10.13 1.39
N ASN A 276 10.57 9.11 2.23
CA ASN A 276 9.58 8.56 3.15
C ASN A 276 8.99 9.65 4.07
N THR A 277 9.85 10.49 4.66
CA THR A 277 9.45 11.62 5.52
C THR A 277 8.58 12.64 4.78
N VAL A 278 8.97 13.02 3.55
CA VAL A 278 8.22 13.97 2.73
C VAL A 278 6.87 13.40 2.31
N THR A 279 6.84 12.16 1.84
CA THR A 279 5.64 11.42 1.44
C THR A 279 4.65 11.29 2.62
N ALA A 280 5.12 10.87 3.79
CA ALA A 280 4.29 10.77 5.00
C ALA A 280 3.75 12.14 5.46
N THR A 281 4.59 13.18 5.41
CA THR A 281 4.18 14.56 5.78
C THR A 281 3.11 15.10 4.83
N ALA A 282 3.27 14.91 3.52
CA ALA A 282 2.29 15.33 2.53
C ALA A 282 0.98 14.54 2.63
N ALA A 283 1.06 13.24 2.90
CA ALA A 283 -0.11 12.38 3.12
C ALA A 283 -0.91 12.86 4.35
N ALA A 284 -0.25 13.08 5.49
CA ALA A 284 -0.88 13.60 6.69
C ALA A 284 -1.51 14.99 6.48
N ALA A 285 -0.83 15.89 5.78
CA ALA A 285 -1.34 17.22 5.43
C ALA A 285 -2.57 17.19 4.50
N ALA A 286 -2.69 16.16 3.65
CA ALA A 286 -3.84 15.93 2.77
C ALA A 286 -5.00 15.17 3.46
N GLY A 287 -4.83 14.75 4.72
CA GLY A 287 -5.78 13.89 5.43
C GLY A 287 -5.86 12.47 4.86
N PHE A 288 -4.74 11.96 4.35
CA PHE A 288 -4.60 10.61 3.80
C PHE A 288 -3.97 9.68 4.84
N THR A 289 -4.23 8.37 4.72
CA THR A 289 -3.56 7.36 5.54
C THR A 289 -2.20 7.04 4.94
N PHE A 290 -1.12 7.27 5.68
CA PHE A 290 0.20 6.80 5.29
C PHE A 290 0.40 5.34 5.71
N VAL A 291 0.98 4.51 4.84
CA VAL A 291 1.31 3.11 5.09
C VAL A 291 2.83 3.00 5.27
N PRO A 292 3.32 2.67 6.48
CA PRO A 292 4.73 2.79 6.87
C PRO A 292 5.61 1.62 6.36
N VAL A 293 5.68 1.42 5.04
CA VAL A 293 6.39 0.27 4.44
C VAL A 293 7.90 0.32 4.68
N PHE A 294 8.52 1.51 4.65
CA PHE A 294 9.97 1.71 4.77
C PHE A 294 10.50 1.22 6.11
N GLU A 295 10.06 1.84 7.21
CA GLU A 295 10.48 1.52 8.57
C GLU A 295 10.14 0.08 9.00
N ASN A 296 9.12 -0.54 8.40
CA ASN A 296 8.76 -1.95 8.66
C ASN A 296 9.50 -2.96 7.77
N SER A 297 10.33 -2.52 6.81
CA SER A 297 11.12 -3.40 5.93
C SER A 297 12.64 -3.27 6.09
N LEU A 298 13.11 -2.54 7.12
CA LEU A 298 14.54 -2.29 7.40
C LEU A 298 15.40 -3.56 7.58
N ALA A 299 14.80 -4.69 7.98
CA ALA A 299 15.49 -5.98 8.10
C ALA A 299 15.53 -6.80 6.78
N HIS A 300 14.78 -6.36 5.76
CA HIS A 300 14.47 -7.11 4.54
C HIS A 300 14.96 -6.38 3.27
N THR A 301 16.05 -5.62 3.39
CA THR A 301 16.58 -4.76 2.32
C THR A 301 17.24 -5.55 1.19
N ALA A 302 17.67 -4.87 0.12
CA ALA A 302 18.43 -5.51 -0.96
C ALA A 302 19.84 -5.99 -0.51
N CYS A 303 20.26 -5.64 0.70
CA CYS A 303 21.47 -6.14 1.37
C CYS A 303 21.19 -7.36 2.29
N ALA A 304 19.92 -7.71 2.55
CA ALA A 304 19.57 -8.83 3.43
C ALA A 304 19.84 -10.19 2.74
N THR A 305 20.56 -11.07 3.43
CA THR A 305 20.90 -12.42 2.95
C THR A 305 19.86 -13.48 3.28
N VAL A 306 18.81 -13.11 4.03
CA VAL A 306 17.67 -13.94 4.40
C VAL A 306 16.41 -13.09 4.21
N ASP A 307 15.40 -13.68 3.56
CA ASP A 307 14.09 -13.09 3.30
C ASP A 307 14.08 -11.61 2.85
N PRO A 308 14.91 -11.18 1.87
CA PRO A 308 14.83 -9.83 1.32
C PRO A 308 13.47 -9.60 0.65
N TYR A 309 12.95 -8.38 0.76
CA TYR A 309 11.74 -7.91 0.08
C TYR A 309 12.04 -7.13 -1.21
N VAL A 310 13.28 -6.70 -1.40
CA VAL A 310 13.74 -5.90 -2.54
C VAL A 310 14.78 -6.68 -3.35
N ASN A 311 14.67 -6.64 -4.68
CA ASN A 311 15.67 -7.23 -5.58
C ASN A 311 16.99 -6.46 -5.50
N GLY A 312 18.12 -7.17 -5.55
CA GLY A 312 19.42 -6.55 -5.82
C GLY A 312 19.55 -6.07 -7.27
N VAL A 313 20.62 -5.35 -7.57
CA VAL A 313 21.01 -4.95 -8.93
C VAL A 313 21.46 -6.16 -9.73
N THR A 314 20.88 -6.36 -10.91
CA THR A 314 21.37 -7.32 -11.90
C THR A 314 21.79 -6.58 -13.15
N VAL A 315 23.00 -6.85 -13.65
CA VAL A 315 23.57 -6.17 -14.82
C VAL A 315 23.87 -7.18 -15.92
N ASP A 316 23.35 -6.97 -17.12
CA ASP A 316 23.86 -7.65 -18.31
C ASP A 316 25.22 -7.02 -18.65
N LEU A 317 26.31 -7.74 -18.38
CA LEU A 317 27.68 -7.27 -18.63
C LEU A 317 28.02 -7.13 -20.12
N VAL A 318 27.23 -7.73 -21.02
CA VAL A 318 27.43 -7.67 -22.48
C VAL A 318 26.82 -6.38 -23.04
N THR A 319 25.54 -6.12 -22.75
CA THR A 319 24.86 -4.88 -23.20
C THR A 319 25.11 -3.67 -22.30
N LYS A 320 25.59 -3.91 -21.06
CA LYS A 320 25.75 -2.93 -19.98
C LYS A 320 24.44 -2.31 -19.50
N VAL A 321 23.34 -3.04 -19.68
CA VAL A 321 22.00 -2.67 -19.22
C VAL A 321 21.74 -3.25 -17.84
N ILE A 322 21.15 -2.44 -16.96
CA ILE A 322 20.64 -2.90 -15.66
C ILE A 322 19.24 -3.48 -15.87
N ALA A 323 18.99 -4.67 -15.32
CA ALA A 323 17.68 -5.30 -15.37
C ALA A 323 16.63 -4.37 -14.73
N PRO A 324 15.50 -4.05 -15.42
CA PRO A 324 14.52 -3.08 -14.91
C PRO A 324 13.96 -3.39 -13.52
N THR A 325 13.95 -4.67 -13.14
CA THR A 325 13.49 -5.20 -11.85
C THR A 325 14.46 -4.94 -10.68
N SER A 326 15.66 -4.45 -10.97
CA SER A 326 16.67 -4.11 -9.96
C SER A 326 16.13 -3.09 -8.96
N LEU A 327 16.36 -3.31 -7.67
CA LEU A 327 15.89 -2.48 -6.56
C LEU A 327 14.36 -2.31 -6.48
N HIS A 328 13.58 -3.14 -7.17
CA HIS A 328 12.12 -3.18 -7.02
C HIS A 328 11.68 -4.25 -6.02
N PRO A 329 10.44 -4.20 -5.50
CA PRO A 329 9.92 -5.24 -4.63
C PRO A 329 9.87 -6.59 -5.36
N ASN A 330 10.29 -7.65 -4.67
CA ASN A 330 10.18 -9.03 -5.15
C ASN A 330 8.83 -9.63 -4.71
N PRO A 331 8.49 -10.89 -5.05
CA PRO A 331 7.18 -11.47 -4.70
C PRO A 331 6.85 -11.42 -3.20
N ALA A 332 7.86 -11.57 -2.32
CA ALA A 332 7.67 -11.46 -0.87
C ALA A 332 7.45 -9.99 -0.45
N GLY A 333 8.19 -9.04 -1.02
CA GLY A 333 7.99 -7.61 -0.76
C GLY A 333 6.63 -7.09 -1.23
N VAL A 334 6.15 -7.55 -2.38
CA VAL A 334 4.81 -7.20 -2.89
C VAL A 334 3.71 -7.77 -1.99
N ALA A 335 3.82 -9.03 -1.57
CA ALA A 335 2.89 -9.63 -0.61
C ALA A 335 2.94 -8.94 0.77
N TYR A 336 4.12 -8.47 1.19
CA TYR A 336 4.28 -7.69 2.41
C TYR A 336 3.59 -6.32 2.33
N MET A 337 3.72 -5.62 1.20
CA MET A 337 3.00 -4.37 0.93
C MET A 337 1.48 -4.57 0.93
N ALA A 338 0.98 -5.69 0.38
CA ALA A 338 -0.43 -6.05 0.45
C ALA A 338 -0.88 -6.28 1.91
N GLY A 339 -0.19 -7.14 2.67
CA GLY A 339 -0.54 -7.49 4.05
C GLY A 339 -0.45 -6.33 5.05
N LEU A 340 0.37 -5.30 4.80
CA LEU A 340 0.34 -4.04 5.57
C LEU A 340 -0.90 -3.17 5.26
N LEU A 341 -1.40 -3.21 4.03
CA LEU A 341 -2.46 -2.34 3.53
C LEU A 341 -3.86 -2.93 3.77
N GLU A 342 -4.04 -4.24 3.63
CA GLU A 342 -5.30 -4.96 3.85
C GLU A 342 -6.02 -4.59 5.16
N PRO A 343 -5.39 -4.65 6.35
CA PRO A 343 -6.05 -4.31 7.61
C PRO A 343 -6.38 -2.82 7.72
N LEU A 344 -5.63 -1.94 7.04
CA LEU A 344 -5.88 -0.49 7.05
C LEU A 344 -7.10 -0.12 6.21
N ILE A 345 -7.31 -0.78 5.06
CA ILE A 345 -8.54 -0.64 4.26
C ILE A 345 -9.73 -1.25 5.02
N ALA A 346 -9.60 -2.46 5.55
CA ALA A 346 -10.68 -3.11 6.31
C ALA A 346 -11.13 -2.28 7.53
N ALA A 347 -10.21 -1.65 8.25
CA ALA A 347 -10.52 -0.75 9.37
C ALA A 347 -11.18 0.57 8.93
N ALA A 348 -10.99 1.01 7.69
CA ALA A 348 -11.60 2.23 7.15
C ALA A 348 -13.07 2.04 6.70
N PHE A 349 -13.50 0.79 6.51
CA PHE A 349 -14.86 0.38 6.13
C PHE A 349 -15.39 -0.71 7.07
N PRO A 350 -15.62 -0.42 8.36
CA PRO A 350 -16.11 -1.43 9.31
C PRO A 350 -17.51 -1.92 8.96
N ALA A 351 -17.80 -3.18 9.27
CA ALA A 351 -19.12 -3.76 9.12
C ALA A 351 -20.17 -2.94 9.89
N VAL A 352 -21.23 -2.48 9.21
CA VAL A 352 -22.43 -2.00 9.88
C VAL A 352 -23.13 -3.20 10.49
N VAL A 353 -22.83 -3.50 11.76
CA VAL A 353 -23.53 -4.51 12.54
C VAL A 353 -24.98 -4.07 12.63
N ALA A 354 -25.86 -4.74 11.88
CA ALA A 354 -27.29 -4.53 11.99
C ALA A 354 -27.71 -4.74 13.46
N PRO A 355 -28.55 -3.86 14.03
CA PRO A 355 -28.98 -4.02 15.41
C PRO A 355 -29.62 -5.38 15.56
N VAL A 356 -29.15 -6.17 16.53
CA VAL A 356 -29.74 -7.47 16.84
C VAL A 356 -31.19 -7.21 17.20
N LEU A 357 -32.10 -7.64 16.31
CA LEU A 357 -33.52 -7.63 16.60
C LEU A 357 -33.72 -8.54 17.81
N THR A 358 -34.00 -7.93 18.96
CA THR A 358 -34.52 -8.65 20.12
C THR A 358 -35.72 -9.45 19.62
N PRO A 359 -35.76 -10.78 19.80
CA PRO A 359 -36.91 -11.56 19.36
C PRO A 359 -38.18 -10.94 19.91
N ASP A 360 -39.18 -10.70 19.05
CA ASP A 360 -40.47 -10.19 19.48
C ASP A 360 -40.96 -11.03 20.68
N PRO A 361 -41.43 -10.40 21.77
CA PRO A 361 -41.79 -11.14 22.98
C PRO A 361 -42.86 -12.16 22.61
N VAL A 362 -42.46 -13.44 22.64
CA VAL A 362 -43.31 -14.54 22.18
C VAL A 362 -44.63 -14.45 22.91
N LEU A 363 -45.70 -14.14 22.16
CA LEU A 363 -47.04 -14.03 22.70
C LEU A 363 -47.35 -15.34 23.41
N SER A 364 -47.50 -15.25 24.74
CA SER A 364 -47.85 -16.42 25.56
C SER A 364 -49.15 -17.00 25.01
N PRO A 365 -49.22 -18.33 24.77
CA PRO A 365 -50.43 -18.93 24.22
C PRO A 365 -51.62 -18.61 25.12
N ASP A 366 -52.75 -18.24 24.50
CA ASP A 366 -53.94 -17.80 25.23
C ASP A 366 -54.35 -18.80 26.32
N PRO A 367 -54.72 -18.32 27.52
CA PRO A 367 -55.06 -19.20 28.63
C PRO A 367 -56.29 -20.05 28.31
N VAL A 368 -56.09 -21.36 28.17
CA VAL A 368 -57.15 -22.32 27.86
C VAL A 368 -58.19 -22.33 28.98
N LEU A 369 -59.37 -21.76 28.69
CA LEU A 369 -60.50 -21.67 29.61
C LEU A 369 -60.97 -23.06 30.06
N SER A 370 -60.68 -23.41 31.31
CA SER A 370 -61.28 -24.56 31.99
C SER A 370 -62.54 -24.14 32.77
N PRO A 371 -63.56 -25.01 32.94
CA PRO A 371 -64.83 -24.62 33.56
C PRO A 371 -64.74 -24.29 35.06
N ASN A 372 -65.50 -23.28 35.49
CA ASN A 372 -65.61 -22.85 36.89
C ASN A 372 -66.32 -23.87 37.80
N PRO A 373 -65.81 -24.12 39.03
CA PRO A 373 -66.60 -24.57 40.17
C PRO A 373 -67.32 -23.40 40.89
N VAL A 374 -68.26 -23.76 41.77
CA VAL A 374 -69.27 -22.86 42.40
C VAL A 374 -68.74 -21.98 43.55
N GLN A 375 -69.41 -20.86 43.81
CA GLN A 375 -69.11 -19.85 44.82
C GLN A 375 -69.23 -20.29 46.29
N SER A 376 -68.36 -19.74 47.15
CA SER A 376 -68.72 -19.10 48.43
C SER A 376 -67.56 -18.16 48.87
N GLY A 377 -67.74 -17.10 49.66
CA GLY A 377 -68.98 -16.53 50.19
C GLY A 377 -68.81 -15.73 51.48
N ALA A 378 -68.08 -14.60 51.46
CA ALA A 378 -67.96 -13.66 52.59
C ALA A 378 -67.64 -12.23 52.10
N ALA A 379 -67.93 -11.20 52.90
CA ALA A 379 -67.79 -9.79 52.50
C ALA A 379 -67.25 -8.89 53.62
N THR A 380 -66.56 -7.79 53.28
CA THR A 380 -66.40 -6.60 54.14
C THR A 380 -66.07 -5.32 53.35
N VAL A 381 -67.01 -4.36 53.41
CA VAL A 381 -66.80 -2.91 53.66
C VAL A 381 -66.13 -1.99 52.60
N ALA A 382 -66.66 -0.76 52.61
CA ALA A 382 -66.36 0.47 51.87
C ALA A 382 -64.90 1.01 52.07
N ALA A 383 -64.44 2.13 51.47
CA ALA A 383 -65.17 3.35 51.06
C ALA A 383 -64.54 4.17 49.90
N THR A 384 -65.02 5.40 49.71
CA THR A 384 -64.96 6.18 48.46
C THR A 384 -64.20 7.52 48.58
N SER A 385 -63.75 8.04 47.42
CA SER A 385 -63.74 9.46 47.00
C SER A 385 -62.93 10.55 47.77
N GLY A 386 -62.20 11.38 47.01
CA GLY A 386 -61.65 12.70 47.43
C GLY A 386 -60.32 13.01 46.71
N LEU A 387 -60.27 13.76 45.60
CA LEU A 387 -60.34 15.23 45.41
C LEU A 387 -59.18 16.08 46.01
N ALA A 388 -58.35 16.59 45.08
CA ALA A 388 -57.84 17.97 44.92
C ALA A 388 -57.33 18.84 46.11
N ALA A 389 -56.03 19.21 46.03
CA ALA A 389 -55.42 20.50 46.44
C ALA A 389 -54.02 20.59 45.74
N THR A 390 -53.52 21.60 45.01
CA THR A 390 -53.48 23.09 45.06
C THR A 390 -52.34 23.69 45.91
N GLY A 391 -51.55 24.62 45.33
CA GLY A 391 -50.36 25.27 45.91
C GLY A 391 -49.08 24.86 45.14
N LEU A 392 -48.34 25.68 44.38
CA LEU A 392 -48.16 27.14 44.22
C LEU A 392 -47.43 27.89 45.35
N SER A 393 -46.13 28.14 45.14
CA SER A 393 -45.48 29.47 45.25
C SER A 393 -44.16 29.47 44.43
N GLU A 394 -43.75 30.46 43.61
CA GLU A 394 -43.72 31.94 43.78
C GLU A 394 -42.64 32.39 44.80
N THR A 395 -41.72 33.36 44.56
CA THR A 395 -41.28 34.09 43.33
C THR A 395 -39.92 34.82 43.59
N PHE A 396 -39.58 35.81 42.75
CA PHE A 396 -38.58 36.91 42.86
C PHE A 396 -37.27 36.73 42.07
N LEU A 397 -36.98 37.50 40.99
CA LEU A 397 -36.85 38.97 40.75
C LEU A 397 -35.43 39.52 41.09
N VAL A 398 -34.81 40.47 40.36
CA VAL A 398 -35.05 41.01 38.99
C VAL A 398 -33.81 41.81 38.49
N GLY A 399 -33.70 42.04 37.17
CA GLY A 399 -32.90 43.13 36.56
C GLY A 399 -31.41 42.84 36.30
N GLY A 400 -30.71 43.57 35.41
CA GLY A 400 -31.18 44.59 34.44
C GLY A 400 -30.30 45.85 34.37
N GLY A 401 -29.50 46.01 33.31
CA GLY A 401 -28.62 47.18 33.06
C GLY A 401 -27.30 46.74 32.40
N VAL A 402 -27.06 46.92 31.10
CA VAL A 402 -26.79 48.16 30.34
C VAL A 402 -25.40 48.75 30.61
N LEU A 403 -24.48 48.56 29.66
CA LEU A 403 -23.71 49.65 29.04
C LEU A 403 -23.22 49.22 27.63
N ALA A 404 -23.21 50.15 26.67
CA ALA A 404 -22.71 49.93 25.31
C ALA A 404 -22.13 51.22 24.71
N LEU A 405 -21.04 51.11 23.94
CA LEU A 405 -20.42 52.20 23.13
C LEU A 405 -19.25 51.60 22.29
N LEU A 406 -18.90 51.96 21.05
CA LEU A 406 -19.55 52.47 19.81
C LEU A 406 -18.65 51.97 18.63
N LEU A 407 -19.17 51.54 17.47
CA LEU A 407 -19.22 52.27 16.16
C LEU A 407 -17.99 53.14 15.82
N MET A 408 -17.40 53.21 14.60
CA MET A 408 -17.88 53.25 13.18
C MET A 408 -16.72 52.83 12.21
N VAL A 409 -16.76 52.61 10.88
CA VAL A 409 -17.76 52.41 9.77
C VAL A 409 -17.01 51.83 8.52
N ALA A 410 -17.71 51.48 7.43
CA ALA A 410 -17.20 51.05 6.11
C ALA A 410 -16.32 52.11 5.36
N GLY A 411 -15.65 51.85 4.23
CA GLY A 411 -15.53 50.66 3.36
C GLY A 411 -14.86 50.96 2.00
N ALA A 412 -14.99 50.04 1.03
CA ALA A 412 -14.70 50.11 -0.42
C ALA A 412 -13.83 51.26 -1.00
N GLY A 413 -12.73 50.92 -1.71
CA GLY A 413 -11.96 51.89 -2.51
C GLY A 413 -10.85 51.30 -3.38
N THR A 414 -11.10 51.19 -4.68
CA THR A 414 -10.15 50.75 -5.71
C THR A 414 -8.98 51.72 -5.96
N VAL A 415 -7.81 51.15 -6.32
CA VAL A 415 -6.84 51.65 -7.32
C VAL A 415 -6.51 53.15 -7.34
N TYR A 416 -5.24 53.48 -7.05
CA TYR A 416 -4.61 54.70 -7.60
C TYR A 416 -3.25 54.39 -8.21
N LEU A 417 -3.02 54.90 -9.43
CA LEU A 417 -1.78 54.75 -10.18
C LEU A 417 -0.88 55.98 -10.00
N GLN A 418 0.43 55.75 -9.96
CA GLN A 418 1.50 56.61 -10.51
C GLN A 418 1.39 58.14 -10.34
N HIS A 419 2.34 58.77 -9.64
CA HIS A 419 3.39 59.55 -10.34
C HIS A 419 4.51 60.13 -9.45
N ARG A 420 5.75 60.04 -9.99
CA ARG A 420 6.91 60.97 -9.81
C ARG A 420 7.53 61.03 -8.39
N ARG A 421 8.85 61.22 -8.20
CA ARG A 421 10.00 61.57 -9.09
C ARG A 421 11.12 60.50 -8.88
N ARG A 422 12.04 60.18 -9.82
CA ARG A 422 13.20 60.95 -10.34
C ARG A 422 14.02 61.60 -9.20
N SER A 423 15.33 61.37 -9.02
CA SER A 423 16.37 60.68 -9.83
C SER A 423 17.32 59.91 -8.85
N ASP A 424 18.49 59.30 -9.16
CA ASP A 424 19.51 59.49 -10.21
C ASP A 424 20.25 58.18 -10.60
N THR A 425 20.94 58.23 -11.74
CA THR A 425 21.91 57.26 -12.31
C THR A 425 23.36 57.67 -11.93
N PRO A 426 24.37 56.77 -11.91
CA PRO A 426 25.04 56.35 -13.15
C PRO A 426 25.47 54.86 -13.21
N ASN A 427 26.00 54.47 -14.38
CA ASN A 427 26.67 53.20 -14.63
C ASN A 427 28.09 53.18 -14.01
N ASP A 428 28.64 51.98 -13.80
CA ASP A 428 29.67 51.41 -14.68
C ASP A 428 29.38 49.90 -14.88
#